data_AF-A0A534Q665-F1
#
_entry.id   AF-A0A534Q665-F1
#
_cell.length_a   1.000
_cell.length_b   1.000
_cell.length_c   1.000
_cell.angle_alpha   90.00
_cell.angle_beta   90.00
_cell.angle_gamma   90.00
#
_symmetry.space_group_name_H-M   'P 1'
#
loop_
_entity.id
_entity.type
_entity.pdbx_description
1 polymer ?
#
loop_
_entity_poly.entity_id
_entity_poly.type
_entity_poly.pdbx_seq_one_letter_code
_entity_poly.pdbx_strand_id
1 'polypeptide(L)'
;MAAMIRGRRDLRAALLLAGCAALALGCATDERLADDWVSKASAREASAPMAGEALAQRKLELDRSYRNLGHFLKTLDALHRRGDRSGQVMFSEFADFYVAKHVVPLLESEWQSRHPEVALLDVNTRFAVTSLWVKIGSTSSASRMLDEIERRYKGRSEMLVGYPIGSESTLRDAVAFLRSRTGWSG
;
A
#
# COMPACT_ATOMS: atom_id res chain seq x y z
N MET A 1 -22.17 -66.13 -44.05
CA MET A 1 -21.28 -67.24 -43.58
C MET A 1 -20.96 -67.02 -42.11
N ALA A 2 -20.86 -68.09 -41.32
CA ALA A 2 -20.75 -68.04 -39.86
C ALA A 2 -19.45 -68.68 -39.37
N ALA A 3 -18.89 -68.14 -38.27
CA ALA A 3 -17.97 -68.73 -37.26
C ALA A 3 -17.44 -67.54 -36.43
N MET A 4 -17.61 -67.36 -35.11
CA MET A 4 -17.77 -68.24 -33.93
C MET A 4 -16.47 -68.89 -33.42
N ILE A 5 -16.35 -68.96 -32.07
CA ILE A 5 -15.38 -69.68 -31.20
C ILE A 5 -14.08 -68.89 -30.88
N ARG A 6 -13.49 -68.85 -29.65
CA ARG A 6 -13.97 -69.03 -28.24
C ARG A 6 -12.82 -68.73 -27.24
N GLY A 7 -13.09 -68.07 -26.10
CA GLY A 7 -12.28 -68.19 -24.85
C GLY A 7 -11.72 -66.88 -24.28
N ARG A 8 -12.13 -66.44 -23.08
CA ARG A 8 -11.74 -66.91 -21.72
C ARG A 8 -10.32 -66.52 -21.27
N ARG A 9 -10.26 -65.37 -20.60
CA ARG A 9 -9.38 -65.04 -19.45
C ARG A 9 -10.23 -64.17 -18.52
N ASP A 10 -11.15 -64.73 -17.75
CA ASP A 10 -10.93 -65.43 -16.47
C ASP A 10 -10.12 -64.63 -15.44
N LEU A 11 -10.81 -64.32 -14.34
CA LEU A 11 -10.34 -63.92 -13.00
C LEU A 11 -9.35 -62.74 -12.87
N ARG A 12 -9.88 -61.60 -12.41
CA ARG A 12 -9.45 -60.95 -11.15
C ARG A 12 -10.44 -59.90 -10.63
N ALA A 13 -10.57 -59.85 -9.30
CA ALA A 13 -11.15 -58.76 -8.52
C ALA A 13 -12.63 -58.39 -8.73
N ALA A 14 -13.53 -59.36 -8.56
CA ALA A 14 -14.81 -59.05 -7.94
C ALA A 14 -14.59 -58.75 -6.45
N LEU A 15 -14.65 -57.48 -6.04
CA LEU A 15 -14.90 -57.08 -4.65
C LEU A 15 -15.42 -55.64 -4.57
N LEU A 16 -16.49 -55.36 -5.32
CA LEU A 16 -17.34 -54.18 -5.14
C LEU A 16 -18.16 -54.36 -3.87
N LEU A 17 -17.53 -54.15 -2.71
CA LEU A 17 -18.19 -54.16 -1.41
C LEU A 17 -18.08 -52.79 -0.75
N ALA A 18 -19.25 -52.13 -0.69
CA ALA A 18 -19.76 -51.29 0.38
C ALA A 18 -18.74 -50.62 1.34
N GLY A 19 -18.66 -49.28 1.32
CA GLY A 19 -17.97 -48.57 2.40
C GLY A 19 -17.65 -47.09 2.17
N CYS A 20 -18.57 -46.25 1.69
CA CYS A 20 -18.41 -44.78 1.74
C CYS A 20 -19.74 -44.01 1.71
N ALA A 21 -20.69 -44.39 2.57
CA ALA A 21 -21.93 -43.65 2.81
C ALA A 21 -21.81 -42.75 4.04
N ALA A 22 -20.87 -41.79 4.05
CA ALA A 22 -20.68 -40.83 5.16
C ALA A 22 -19.83 -39.57 4.82
N LEU A 23 -20.05 -38.91 3.67
CA LEU A 23 -19.42 -37.61 3.35
C LEU A 23 -20.44 -36.59 2.81
N ALA A 24 -21.61 -36.51 3.45
CA ALA A 24 -22.67 -35.55 3.16
C ALA A 24 -22.95 -34.61 4.36
N LEU A 25 -21.88 -34.20 5.08
CA LEU A 25 -21.95 -33.15 6.10
C LEU A 25 -21.01 -32.01 5.68
N GLY A 26 -21.60 -30.83 5.52
CA GLY A 26 -21.07 -29.74 4.71
C GLY A 26 -19.72 -29.19 5.13
N CYS A 27 -18.74 -29.30 4.23
CA CYS A 27 -17.65 -28.33 4.10
C CYS A 27 -18.11 -27.14 3.25
N ALA A 28 -19.17 -26.45 3.69
CA ALA A 28 -19.46 -25.09 3.27
C ALA A 28 -18.74 -24.12 4.22
N THR A 29 -17.42 -24.27 4.32
CA THR A 29 -16.58 -23.36 5.09
C THR A 29 -16.57 -22.04 4.36
N ASP A 30 -17.13 -21.00 4.97
CA ASP A 30 -17.27 -19.69 4.36
C ASP A 30 -15.90 -19.01 4.20
N GLU A 31 -15.27 -19.22 3.04
CA GLU A 31 -13.95 -18.67 2.71
C GLU A 31 -13.93 -17.14 2.86
N ARG A 32 -15.06 -16.45 2.69
CA ARG A 32 -15.15 -14.99 2.90
C ARG A 32 -14.94 -14.59 4.36
N LEU A 33 -15.37 -15.41 5.31
CA LEU A 33 -15.14 -15.16 6.73
C LEU A 33 -13.70 -15.48 7.15
N ALA A 34 -13.07 -16.48 6.53
CA ALA A 34 -11.66 -16.80 6.75
C ALA A 34 -10.74 -15.68 6.22
N ASP A 35 -10.99 -15.19 5.00
CA ASP A 35 -10.23 -14.10 4.38
C ASP A 35 -10.38 -12.79 5.17
N ASP A 36 -11.61 -12.45 5.58
CA ASP A 36 -11.88 -11.24 6.39
C ASP A 36 -11.26 -11.33 7.80
N TRP A 37 -11.20 -12.52 8.42
CA TRP A 37 -10.50 -12.72 9.70
C TRP A 37 -8.97 -12.66 9.57
N VAL A 38 -8.38 -13.29 8.54
CA VAL A 38 -6.92 -13.24 8.31
C VAL A 38 -6.48 -11.84 7.91
N SER A 39 -7.28 -11.14 7.11
CA SER A 39 -7.06 -9.72 6.76
C SER A 39 -7.16 -8.81 8.00
N LYS A 40 -8.17 -9.00 8.86
CA LYS A 40 -8.29 -8.24 10.13
C LYS A 40 -7.20 -8.58 11.15
N ALA A 41 -6.76 -9.84 11.25
CA ALA A 41 -5.68 -10.25 12.13
C ALA A 41 -4.35 -9.63 11.68
N SER A 42 -3.98 -9.79 10.41
CA SER A 42 -2.75 -9.22 9.84
C SER A 42 -2.75 -7.68 9.90
N ALA A 43 -3.88 -7.01 9.64
CA ALA A 43 -3.99 -5.56 9.82
C ALA A 43 -3.81 -5.12 11.28
N ARG A 44 -4.27 -5.93 12.25
CA ARG A 44 -4.16 -5.63 13.68
C ARG A 44 -2.76 -5.92 14.24
N GLU A 45 -2.09 -6.95 13.75
CA GLU A 45 -0.68 -7.23 14.04
C GLU A 45 0.25 -6.19 13.39
N ALA A 46 -0.04 -5.76 12.15
CA ALA A 46 0.62 -4.61 11.52
C ALA A 46 0.32 -3.26 12.22
N SER A 47 -0.69 -3.21 13.09
CA SER A 47 -1.07 -2.05 13.91
C SER A 47 -0.43 -2.04 15.30
N ALA A 48 0.26 -3.10 15.72
CA ALA A 48 1.01 -3.08 16.97
C ALA A 48 2.25 -2.17 16.86
N PRO A 49 2.59 -1.36 17.89
CA PRO A 49 3.83 -0.57 17.87
C PRO A 49 5.04 -1.48 17.73
N MET A 50 5.82 -1.30 16.66
CA MET A 50 7.07 -2.03 16.48
C MET A 50 8.11 -1.56 17.50
N ALA A 51 8.95 -2.49 17.96
CA ALA A 51 10.10 -2.23 18.82
C ALA A 51 11.34 -2.97 18.30
N GLY A 52 12.53 -2.59 18.78
CA GLY A 52 13.79 -3.24 18.43
C GLY A 52 14.09 -3.22 16.93
N GLU A 53 14.54 -4.35 16.39
CA GLU A 53 14.95 -4.50 14.99
C GLU A 53 13.83 -4.17 13.99
N ALA A 54 12.58 -4.57 14.28
CA ALA A 54 11.43 -4.26 13.42
C ALA A 54 11.18 -2.74 13.30
N LEU A 55 11.35 -2.00 14.39
CA LEU A 55 11.26 -0.54 14.39
C LEU A 55 12.43 0.09 13.61
N ALA A 56 13.64 -0.42 13.78
CA ALA A 56 14.81 0.06 13.03
C ALA A 56 14.64 -0.16 11.52
N GLN A 57 14.13 -1.33 11.11
CA GLN A 57 13.79 -1.63 9.72
C GLN A 57 12.71 -0.68 9.18
N ARG A 58 11.63 -0.42 9.94
CA ARG A 58 10.59 0.54 9.54
C ARG A 58 11.11 1.97 9.39
N LYS A 59 12.02 2.42 10.26
CA LYS A 59 12.71 3.73 10.13
C LYS A 59 13.50 3.81 8.82
N LEU A 60 14.23 2.74 8.47
CA LEU A 60 15.01 2.65 7.22
C LEU A 60 14.11 2.60 5.98
N GLU A 61 12.98 1.90 6.03
CA GLU A 61 11.97 1.85 4.94
C GLU A 61 11.34 3.22 4.66
N LEU A 62 10.98 3.97 5.72
CA LEU A 62 10.43 5.31 5.61
C LEU A 62 11.46 6.32 5.11
N ASP A 63 12.67 6.35 5.68
CA ASP A 63 13.75 7.24 5.23
C ASP A 63 14.13 6.98 3.75
N ARG A 64 14.26 5.71 3.35
CA ARG A 64 14.50 5.34 1.95
C ARG A 64 13.37 5.80 1.03
N SER A 65 12.12 5.58 1.43
CA SER A 65 10.94 6.03 0.68
C SER A 65 10.91 7.55 0.52
N TYR A 66 11.12 8.29 1.60
CA TYR A 66 11.19 9.75 1.61
C TYR A 66 12.29 10.28 0.67
N ARG A 67 13.49 9.71 0.71
CA ARG A 67 14.59 10.07 -0.21
C ARG A 67 14.24 9.78 -1.67
N ASN A 68 13.67 8.61 -1.96
CA ASN A 68 13.24 8.23 -3.31
C ASN A 68 12.22 9.23 -3.88
N LEU A 69 11.22 9.63 -3.09
CA LEU A 69 10.23 10.65 -3.48
C LEU A 69 10.90 12.00 -3.77
N GLY A 70 11.89 12.40 -2.95
CA GLY A 70 12.71 13.57 -3.18
C GLY A 70 13.50 13.51 -4.50
N HIS A 71 13.97 12.33 -4.91
CA HIS A 71 14.57 12.13 -6.24
C HIS A 71 13.51 12.19 -7.36
N PHE A 72 12.32 11.61 -7.17
CA PHE A 72 11.25 11.64 -8.18
C PHE A 72 10.78 13.07 -8.48
N LEU A 73 10.60 13.89 -7.45
CA LEU A 73 10.23 15.31 -7.59
C LEU A 73 11.29 16.08 -8.39
N LYS A 74 12.58 15.88 -8.09
CA LYS A 74 13.72 16.46 -8.83
C LYS A 74 13.79 15.98 -10.28
N THR A 75 13.51 14.70 -10.54
CA THR A 75 13.44 14.14 -11.91
C THR A 75 12.33 14.80 -12.72
N LEU A 76 11.14 14.95 -12.14
CA LEU A 76 10.05 15.71 -12.76
C LEU A 76 10.43 17.18 -13.02
N ASP A 77 11.20 17.84 -12.13
CA ASP A 77 11.68 19.22 -12.36
C ASP A 77 12.70 19.30 -13.50
N ALA A 78 13.56 18.29 -13.63
CA ALA A 78 14.51 18.21 -14.73
C ALA A 78 13.79 17.95 -16.07
N LEU A 79 12.80 17.05 -16.10
CA LEU A 79 11.97 16.76 -17.27
C LEU A 79 11.18 18.00 -17.71
N HIS A 80 10.52 18.68 -16.77
CA HIS A 80 9.75 19.90 -17.03
C HIS A 80 10.62 21.03 -17.58
N ARG A 81 11.78 21.31 -16.95
CA ARG A 81 12.73 22.35 -17.42
C ARG A 81 13.33 22.07 -18.79
N ARG A 82 13.42 20.80 -19.22
CA ARG A 82 13.84 20.44 -20.59
C ARG A 82 12.71 20.50 -21.62
N GLY A 83 11.45 20.72 -21.20
CA GLY A 83 10.29 20.62 -22.09
C GLY A 83 9.98 19.19 -22.53
N ASP A 84 10.54 18.18 -21.86
CA ASP A 84 10.45 16.76 -22.21
C ASP A 84 9.08 16.20 -21.82
N ARG A 85 8.09 16.38 -22.70
CA ARG A 85 6.69 16.00 -22.43
C ARG A 85 6.48 14.49 -22.38
N SER A 86 7.18 13.73 -23.24
CA SER A 86 7.07 12.27 -23.26
C SER A 86 7.63 11.67 -21.97
N GLY A 87 8.83 12.10 -21.57
CA GLY A 87 9.42 11.68 -20.30
C GLY A 87 8.61 12.14 -19.09
N GLN A 88 7.96 13.33 -19.13
CA GLN A 88 7.02 13.76 -18.09
C GLN A 88 5.87 12.76 -17.91
N VAL A 89 5.20 12.33 -18.99
CA VAL A 89 4.08 11.37 -18.93
C VAL A 89 4.55 10.02 -18.38
N MET A 90 5.54 9.39 -19.04
CA MET A 90 6.07 8.07 -18.64
C MET A 90 6.56 8.05 -17.18
N PHE A 91 7.27 9.09 -16.75
CA PHE A 91 7.79 9.15 -15.38
C PHE A 91 6.69 9.42 -14.36
N SER A 92 5.63 10.16 -14.73
CA SER A 92 4.47 10.38 -13.85
C SER A 92 3.70 9.08 -13.61
N GLU A 93 3.45 8.30 -14.65
CA GLU A 93 2.81 6.97 -14.55
C GLU A 93 3.63 6.01 -13.68
N PHE A 94 4.95 5.95 -13.91
CA PHE A 94 5.87 5.17 -13.08
C PHE A 94 5.85 5.61 -11.61
N ALA A 95 5.90 6.93 -11.36
CA ALA A 95 5.96 7.47 -10.01
C ALA A 95 4.66 7.23 -9.23
N ASP A 96 3.49 7.38 -9.87
CA ASP A 96 2.19 7.09 -9.28
C ASP A 96 2.07 5.59 -8.92
N PHE A 97 2.41 4.71 -9.86
CA PHE A 97 2.43 3.26 -9.65
C PHE A 97 3.38 2.86 -8.51
N TYR A 98 4.59 3.41 -8.47
CA TYR A 98 5.55 3.14 -7.40
C TYR A 98 5.01 3.57 -6.04
N VAL A 99 4.41 4.75 -5.95
CA VAL A 99 3.81 5.26 -4.71
C VAL A 99 2.67 4.35 -4.25
N ALA A 100 1.71 4.06 -5.13
CA ALA A 100 0.56 3.23 -4.81
C ALA A 100 0.97 1.81 -4.37
N LYS A 101 1.98 1.22 -5.02
CA LYS A 101 2.40 -0.17 -4.75
C LYS A 101 3.38 -0.34 -3.60
N HIS A 102 4.23 0.65 -3.34
CA HIS A 102 5.37 0.50 -2.41
C HIS A 102 5.39 1.50 -1.26
N VAL A 103 4.85 2.71 -1.44
CA VAL A 103 4.91 3.76 -0.40
C VAL A 103 3.62 3.83 0.41
N VAL A 104 2.45 3.82 -0.24
CA VAL A 104 1.16 3.87 0.45
C VAL A 104 1.01 2.72 1.48
N PRO A 105 1.33 1.45 1.17
CA PRO A 105 1.24 0.36 2.15
C PRO A 105 2.16 0.52 3.36
N LEU A 106 3.33 1.18 3.20
CA LEU A 106 4.19 1.50 4.34
C LEU A 106 3.54 2.50 5.30
N LEU A 107 2.65 3.36 4.79
CA LEU A 107 1.97 4.45 5.51
C LEU A 107 0.57 4.09 6.03
N GLU A 108 0.06 2.88 5.79
CA GLU A 108 -1.31 2.51 6.22
C GLU A 108 -1.45 2.47 7.75
N SER A 109 -0.45 1.92 8.45
CA SER A 109 -0.56 1.65 9.88
C SER A 109 -0.61 2.91 10.75
N GLU A 110 -1.54 2.98 11.71
CA GLU A 110 -1.75 4.17 12.54
C GLU A 110 -0.72 4.39 13.66
N TRP A 111 -0.02 3.34 14.11
CA TRP A 111 0.92 3.48 15.24
C TRP A 111 2.11 4.37 14.87
N GLN A 112 2.55 4.35 13.61
CA GLN A 112 3.71 5.13 13.13
C GLN A 112 3.51 6.63 13.38
N SER A 113 2.32 7.14 13.08
CA SER A 113 1.99 8.55 13.28
C SER A 113 1.95 8.95 14.75
N ARG A 114 1.87 8.00 15.69
CA ARG A 114 1.85 8.23 17.15
C ARG A 114 3.19 7.91 17.84
N HIS A 115 4.06 7.14 17.19
CA HIS A 115 5.32 6.66 17.79
C HIS A 115 6.46 7.68 17.61
N PRO A 116 7.12 8.12 18.69
CA PRO A 116 8.01 9.29 18.67
C PRO A 116 9.18 9.16 17.68
N GLU A 117 9.76 7.96 17.53
CA GLU A 117 10.90 7.73 16.65
C GLU A 117 10.60 7.71 15.13
N VAL A 118 9.32 7.59 14.75
CA VAL A 118 8.91 7.48 13.32
C VAL A 118 7.88 8.51 12.90
N ALA A 119 7.18 9.17 13.82
CA ALA A 119 6.13 10.13 13.48
C ALA A 119 6.60 11.28 12.57
N LEU A 120 7.86 11.74 12.71
CA LEU A 120 8.44 12.74 11.81
C LEU A 120 8.73 12.17 10.40
N LEU A 121 9.18 10.92 10.31
CA LEU A 121 9.41 10.24 9.03
C LEU A 121 8.09 9.90 8.32
N ASP A 122 7.08 9.44 9.05
CA ASP A 122 5.73 9.18 8.53
C ASP A 122 5.13 10.45 7.90
N VAL A 123 5.10 11.57 8.64
CA VAL A 123 4.51 12.82 8.12
C VAL A 123 5.30 13.40 6.95
N ASN A 124 6.64 13.38 7.01
CA ASN A 124 7.48 13.85 5.90
C ASN A 124 7.30 12.98 4.64
N THR A 125 7.15 11.67 4.80
CA THR A 125 6.88 10.75 3.67
C THR A 125 5.50 11.02 3.08
N ARG A 126 4.45 11.23 3.90
CA ARG A 126 3.11 11.63 3.42
C ARG A 126 3.16 12.95 2.66
N PHE A 127 3.85 13.97 3.17
CA PHE A 127 4.00 15.25 2.47
C PHE A 127 4.74 15.10 1.14
N ALA A 128 5.77 14.26 1.06
CA ALA A 128 6.48 13.97 -0.18
C ALA A 128 5.58 13.24 -1.21
N VAL A 129 4.72 12.30 -0.76
CA VAL A 129 3.68 11.65 -1.58
C VAL A 129 2.67 12.67 -2.09
N THR A 130 2.07 13.49 -1.21
CA THR A 130 1.12 14.53 -1.59
C THR A 130 1.71 15.49 -2.62
N SER A 131 2.96 15.89 -2.43
CA SER A 131 3.67 16.81 -3.32
C SER A 131 3.89 16.22 -4.70
N LEU A 132 4.25 14.93 -4.77
CA LEU A 132 4.38 14.19 -6.01
C LEU A 132 3.04 14.10 -6.73
N TRP A 133 1.96 13.75 -6.01
CA TRP A 133 0.61 13.70 -6.56
C TRP A 133 0.09 15.04 -7.07
N VAL A 134 0.29 16.14 -6.33
CA VAL A 134 0.02 17.51 -6.83
C VAL A 134 0.77 17.76 -8.14
N LYS A 135 2.05 17.37 -8.21
CA LYS A 135 2.93 17.68 -9.34
C LYS A 135 2.61 16.91 -10.61
N ILE A 136 2.05 15.71 -10.50
CA ILE A 136 1.60 14.89 -11.64
C ILE A 136 0.11 15.07 -11.96
N GLY A 137 -0.62 15.90 -11.21
CA GLY A 137 -2.04 16.19 -11.43
C GLY A 137 -3.03 15.28 -10.70
N SER A 138 -2.57 14.36 -9.85
CA SER A 138 -3.39 13.46 -9.01
C SER A 138 -3.99 14.19 -7.79
N THR A 139 -4.64 15.34 -8.00
CA THR A 139 -5.11 16.25 -6.94
C THR A 139 -6.08 15.60 -5.96
N SER A 140 -6.98 14.72 -6.40
CA SER A 140 -7.90 13.99 -5.51
C SER A 140 -7.18 13.02 -4.56
N SER A 141 -6.09 12.39 -4.99
CA SER A 141 -5.26 11.54 -4.11
C SER A 141 -4.42 12.37 -3.16
N ALA A 142 -3.88 13.50 -3.63
CA ALA A 142 -3.21 14.48 -2.78
C ALA A 142 -4.13 15.03 -1.67
N SER A 143 -5.36 15.45 -2.00
CA SER A 143 -6.33 15.95 -1.02
C SER A 143 -6.67 14.90 0.04
N ARG A 144 -6.96 13.65 -0.35
CA ARG A 144 -7.19 12.55 0.60
C ARG A 144 -6.00 12.28 1.52
N MET A 145 -4.77 12.43 1.04
CA MET A 145 -3.58 12.30 1.88
C MET A 145 -3.41 13.50 2.83
N LEU A 146 -3.81 14.70 2.44
CA LEU A 146 -3.85 15.87 3.34
C LEU A 146 -4.88 15.70 4.45
N ASP A 147 -6.09 15.25 4.11
CA ASP A 147 -7.13 14.92 5.10
C ASP A 147 -6.62 13.87 6.11
N GLU A 148 -5.88 12.86 5.62
CA GLU A 148 -5.29 11.80 6.44
C GLU A 148 -4.13 12.30 7.33
N ILE A 149 -3.30 13.25 6.84
CA ILE A 149 -2.30 13.94 7.65
C ILE A 149 -3.00 14.73 8.77
N GLU A 150 -4.00 15.56 8.45
CA GLU A 150 -4.71 16.38 9.44
C GLU A 150 -5.43 15.52 10.49
N ARG A 151 -6.03 14.40 10.07
CA ARG A 151 -6.67 13.42 10.97
C ARG A 151 -5.66 12.79 11.92
N ARG A 152 -4.54 12.26 11.41
CA ARG A 152 -3.52 11.56 12.20
C ARG A 152 -2.71 12.49 13.10
N TYR A 153 -2.48 13.72 12.67
CA TYR A 153 -1.67 14.73 13.36
C TYR A 153 -2.49 15.82 14.04
N LYS A 154 -3.79 15.58 14.26
CA LYS A 154 -4.68 16.47 15.02
C LYS A 154 -4.04 16.89 16.35
N GLY A 155 -4.04 18.20 16.61
CA GLY A 155 -3.42 18.81 17.80
C GLY A 155 -1.90 19.01 17.72
N ARG A 156 -1.24 18.64 16.61
CA ARG A 156 0.21 18.79 16.39
C ARG A 156 0.55 19.75 15.26
N SER A 157 -0.21 20.85 15.13
CA SER A 157 -0.07 21.84 14.04
C SER A 157 1.29 22.52 14.01
N GLU A 158 1.91 22.73 15.17
CA GLU A 158 3.23 23.36 15.32
C GLU A 158 4.40 22.38 15.15
N MET A 159 4.13 21.10 14.83
CA MET A 159 5.18 20.13 14.53
C MET A 159 5.96 20.59 13.29
N LEU A 160 7.28 20.72 13.43
CA LEU A 160 8.15 21.00 12.27
C LEU A 160 8.21 19.79 11.35
N VAL A 161 8.11 20.04 10.05
CA VAL A 161 8.12 19.03 8.99
C VAL A 161 9.04 19.47 7.86
N GLY A 162 9.67 18.51 7.19
CA GLY A 162 10.66 18.71 6.12
C GLY A 162 10.03 19.11 4.78
N TYR A 163 9.16 20.13 4.80
CA TYR A 163 8.39 20.58 3.66
C TYR A 163 8.58 22.09 3.38
N PRO A 164 8.78 22.52 2.11
CA PRO A 164 9.13 21.69 0.94
C PRO A 164 10.44 20.92 1.16
N ILE A 165 10.70 19.87 0.37
CA ILE A 165 11.84 18.97 0.61
C ILE A 165 13.16 19.76 0.62
N GLY A 166 13.82 19.77 1.79
CA GLY A 166 15.04 20.54 2.05
C GLY A 166 14.80 21.88 2.77
N SER A 167 13.60 22.12 3.27
CA SER A 167 13.22 23.26 4.12
C SER A 167 12.34 22.77 5.27
N GLU A 168 12.23 23.57 6.33
CA GLU A 168 11.34 23.29 7.47
C GLU A 168 10.17 24.26 7.47
N SER A 169 8.96 23.74 7.68
CA SER A 169 7.73 24.50 7.92
C SER A 169 6.97 23.89 9.09
N THR A 170 6.00 24.62 9.65
CA THR A 170 5.01 23.97 10.53
C THR A 170 4.13 23.02 9.71
N LEU A 171 3.59 21.98 10.35
CA LEU A 171 2.63 21.08 9.74
C LEU A 171 1.41 21.85 9.20
N ARG A 172 0.94 22.88 9.93
CA ARG A 172 -0.15 23.77 9.48
C ARG A 172 0.18 24.42 8.14
N ASP A 173 1.34 25.07 8.05
CA ASP A 173 1.72 25.85 6.86
C ASP A 173 2.00 24.93 5.66
N ALA A 174 2.58 23.76 5.91
CA ALA A 174 2.80 22.73 4.90
C ALA A 174 1.48 22.18 4.32
N VAL A 175 0.49 21.89 5.17
CA VAL A 175 -0.87 21.50 4.73
C VAL A 175 -1.53 22.64 3.95
N ALA A 176 -1.51 23.87 4.48
CA ALA A 176 -2.15 25.02 3.85
C ALA A 176 -1.57 25.30 2.46
N PHE A 177 -0.24 25.27 2.32
CA PHE A 177 0.44 25.41 1.03
C PHE A 177 0.01 24.32 0.05
N LEU A 178 -0.02 23.04 0.47
CA LEU A 178 -0.39 21.94 -0.43
C LEU A 178 -1.89 21.94 -0.79
N ARG A 179 -2.80 22.28 0.13
CA ARG A 179 -4.23 22.51 -0.18
C ARG A 179 -4.40 23.62 -1.23
N SER A 180 -3.64 24.71 -1.13
CA SER A 180 -3.68 25.78 -2.15
C SER A 180 -3.22 25.31 -3.54
N ARG A 181 -2.49 24.19 -3.63
CA ARG A 181 -2.01 23.58 -4.87
C ARG A 181 -2.91 22.45 -5.42
N THR A 182 -3.76 21.83 -4.60
CA THR A 182 -4.74 20.84 -5.10
C THR A 182 -5.97 21.50 -5.73
N GLY A 183 -6.18 22.80 -5.51
CA GLY A 183 -7.34 23.54 -6.00
C GLY A 183 -8.63 23.26 -5.22
N TRP A 184 -8.53 22.58 -4.07
CA TRP A 184 -9.68 22.19 -3.25
C TRP A 184 -9.97 23.28 -2.21
N SER A 185 -10.97 24.13 -2.50
CA SER A 185 -11.64 24.93 -1.47
C SER A 185 -12.59 24.02 -0.70
N GLY A 186 -12.44 23.98 0.63
CA GLY A 186 -13.34 23.24 1.53
C GLY A 186 -14.69 23.93 1.73
#